data_AF-A0A9K3KC38-F1
#
_entry.id   AF-A0A9K3KC38-F1
#
_cell.length_a   1.000
_cell.length_b   1.000
_cell.length_c   1.000
_cell.angle_alpha   90.00
_cell.angle_beta   90.00
_cell.angle_gamma   90.00
#
_symmetry.space_group_name_H-M   'P 1'
#
loop_
_entity.id
_entity.type
_entity.pdbx_description
1 polymer ?
#
loop_
_entity_poly.entity_id
_entity_poly.type
_entity_poly.pdbx_seq_one_letter_code
_entity_poly.pdbx_strand_id
1 'polypeptide(L)'
;MEKRYIYGSLTRISDLELYPFEVETIDKNLWDTGDYVVGKYLCPKHRHTYSGPVATGDFCELPSGRHRYYMPGDQVIGVLGNRKATQELCGEWQGIQHPDPDGGPTLMDDIDGAGLFGKMTSISPHFTRQGQFEYAGHVIRNGSKVGMKDFAPRDYQPSSNPPKAPTILVVGTSMSCGKSCTARVAIHCLKDMGVATVLGAKLTGAGYLNDILGFQDAGADVVLDFVDVGLPSTVNATFFSGRSPFPAKV
;
A
#
# COMPACT_ATOMS: atom_id res chain seq x y z
N MET A 1 9.74 6.14 -27.93
CA MET A 1 9.51 6.97 -26.73
C MET A 1 9.67 6.04 -25.55
N GLU A 2 10.59 6.34 -24.64
CA GLU A 2 10.82 5.52 -23.45
C GLU A 2 9.52 5.48 -22.62
N LYS A 3 9.08 4.28 -22.20
CA LYS A 3 7.86 4.15 -21.40
C LYS A 3 8.10 4.83 -20.06
N ARG A 4 7.32 5.87 -19.76
CA ARG A 4 7.42 6.60 -18.49
C ARG A 4 6.40 6.03 -17.50
N TYR A 5 6.91 5.40 -16.44
CA TYR A 5 6.09 4.86 -15.37
C TYR A 5 5.83 5.90 -14.27
N ILE A 6 4.69 5.77 -13.60
CA ILE A 6 4.37 6.42 -12.33
C ILE A 6 4.57 5.38 -11.24
N TYR A 7 5.34 5.71 -10.23
CA TYR A 7 5.61 4.83 -9.11
C TYR A 7 4.64 5.20 -7.99
N GLY A 8 3.78 4.27 -7.58
CA GLY A 8 2.94 4.46 -6.42
C GLY A 8 3.76 4.37 -5.13
N SER A 9 3.26 4.94 -4.04
CA SER A 9 3.94 4.98 -2.75
C SER A 9 4.32 3.60 -2.18
N LEU A 10 3.59 2.54 -2.54
CA LEU A 10 3.95 1.16 -2.21
C LEU A 10 5.23 0.63 -2.91
N THR A 11 5.77 1.36 -3.88
CA THR A 11 7.04 1.04 -4.54
C THR A 11 8.26 1.65 -3.85
N ARG A 12 8.08 2.44 -2.78
CA ARG A 12 9.17 3.22 -2.13
C ARG A 12 10.32 2.39 -1.55
N ILE A 13 10.10 1.11 -1.28
CA ILE A 13 11.14 0.18 -0.79
C ILE A 13 11.93 -0.44 -1.93
N SER A 14 11.45 -0.29 -3.18
CA SER A 14 12.02 -0.93 -4.34
C SER A 14 13.05 -0.04 -5.03
N ASP A 15 13.88 -0.67 -5.85
CA ASP A 15 14.85 0.01 -6.72
C ASP A 15 14.36 0.10 -8.18
N LEU A 16 13.03 -0.03 -8.40
CA LEU A 16 12.42 -0.07 -9.74
C LEU A 16 12.60 1.23 -10.54
N GLU A 17 12.91 2.35 -9.88
CA GLU A 17 13.27 3.61 -10.53
C GLU A 17 14.74 3.63 -11.00
N LEU A 18 15.59 2.76 -10.44
CA LEU A 18 17.04 2.78 -10.63
C LEU A 18 17.52 1.70 -11.59
N TYR A 19 16.88 0.53 -11.58
CA TYR A 19 17.30 -0.61 -12.39
C TYR A 19 16.19 -1.10 -13.32
N PRO A 20 16.55 -1.51 -14.55
CA PRO A 20 15.58 -1.91 -15.56
C PRO A 20 14.77 -3.14 -15.13
N PHE A 21 13.60 -3.27 -15.73
CA PHE A 21 12.69 -4.40 -15.59
C PHE A 21 11.89 -4.54 -16.88
N GLU A 22 11.30 -5.71 -17.07
CA GLU A 22 10.35 -6.01 -18.14
C GLU A 22 8.93 -6.04 -17.59
N VAL A 23 7.94 -5.92 -18.48
CA VAL A 23 6.53 -6.00 -18.12
C VAL A 23 5.88 -7.09 -18.95
N GLU A 24 5.45 -8.16 -18.30
CA GLU A 24 4.91 -9.34 -18.97
C GLU A 24 3.61 -9.80 -18.34
N THR A 25 2.68 -10.26 -19.17
CA THR A 25 1.47 -10.92 -18.68
C THR A 25 1.80 -12.35 -18.27
N ILE A 26 1.48 -12.71 -17.03
CA ILE A 26 1.65 -14.06 -16.50
C ILE A 26 0.30 -14.69 -16.12
N ASP A 27 0.27 -16.02 -16.06
CA ASP A 27 -0.90 -16.80 -15.64
C ASP A 27 -1.43 -16.35 -14.27
N LYS A 28 -2.75 -16.21 -14.14
CA LYS A 28 -3.40 -15.72 -12.91
C LYS A 28 -3.10 -16.58 -11.68
N ASN A 29 -2.83 -17.87 -11.86
CA ASN A 29 -2.48 -18.79 -10.79
C ASN A 29 -1.09 -18.50 -10.19
N LEU A 30 -0.26 -17.74 -10.90
CA LEU A 30 1.06 -17.31 -10.41
C LEU A 30 1.03 -15.96 -9.70
N TRP A 31 -0.10 -15.24 -9.70
CA TRP A 31 -0.21 -13.95 -9.01
C TRP A 31 -0.22 -14.18 -7.49
N ASP A 32 0.45 -13.30 -6.75
CA ASP A 32 0.49 -13.29 -5.30
C ASP A 32 0.33 -11.87 -4.74
N THR A 33 -0.04 -11.78 -3.46
CA THR A 33 -0.02 -10.52 -2.74
C THR A 33 1.42 -10.00 -2.64
N GLY A 34 1.61 -8.70 -2.89
CA GLY A 34 2.93 -8.08 -2.88
C GLY A 34 3.62 -8.06 -4.24
N ASP A 35 3.05 -8.67 -5.28
CA ASP A 35 3.60 -8.59 -6.64
C ASP A 35 3.52 -7.16 -7.18
N TYR A 36 4.61 -6.66 -7.75
CA TYR A 36 4.60 -5.40 -8.49
C TYR A 36 3.98 -5.62 -9.87
N VAL A 37 2.98 -4.80 -10.20
CA VAL A 37 2.26 -4.85 -11.48
C VAL A 37 2.13 -3.47 -12.09
N VAL A 38 2.00 -3.44 -13.42
CA VAL A 38 1.71 -2.22 -14.17
C VAL A 38 0.23 -2.18 -14.52
N GLY A 39 -0.45 -1.12 -14.08
CA GLY A 39 -1.78 -0.75 -14.52
C GLY A 39 -1.72 0.43 -15.49
N LYS A 40 -2.46 0.37 -16.59
CA LYS A 40 -2.71 1.52 -17.46
C LYS A 40 -4.01 2.20 -17.01
N TYR A 41 -3.92 3.45 -16.55
CA TYR A 41 -5.08 4.18 -16.05
C TYR A 41 -6.12 4.39 -17.15
N LEU A 42 -7.37 4.05 -16.82
CA LEU A 42 -8.54 4.22 -17.67
C LEU A 42 -9.28 5.49 -17.26
N CYS A 43 -9.76 6.24 -18.26
CA CYS A 43 -10.60 7.42 -18.01
C CYS A 43 -11.89 7.00 -17.27
N PRO A 44 -12.32 7.71 -16.20
CA PRO A 44 -13.54 7.37 -15.49
C PRO A 44 -14.76 7.47 -16.41
N LYS A 45 -15.46 6.36 -16.66
CA LYS A 45 -16.66 6.33 -17.53
C LYS A 45 -17.91 6.94 -16.87
N HIS A 46 -17.94 7.10 -15.54
CA HIS A 46 -19.10 7.60 -14.81
C HIS A 46 -18.69 8.53 -13.66
N ARG A 47 -18.68 9.85 -13.90
CA ARG A 47 -18.72 10.84 -12.81
C ARG A 47 -20.18 11.01 -12.35
N HIS A 48 -20.65 10.14 -11.47
CA HIS A 48 -21.89 10.43 -10.75
C HIS A 48 -21.59 11.48 -9.66
N THR A 49 -21.92 12.73 -9.97
CA THR A 49 -22.52 13.73 -9.08
C THR A 49 -22.16 13.62 -7.58
N TYR A 50 -20.96 14.06 -7.20
CA TYR A 50 -20.77 14.67 -5.89
C TYR A 50 -20.27 16.09 -6.09
N SER A 51 -21.18 17.05 -5.90
CA SER A 51 -20.95 18.49 -5.96
C SER A 51 -20.43 18.99 -4.62
N GLY A 52 -19.30 18.42 -4.16
CA GLY A 52 -18.47 19.04 -3.13
C GLY A 52 -17.41 19.93 -3.81
N PRO A 53 -16.94 21.01 -3.15
CA PRO A 53 -15.81 21.75 -3.68
C PRO A 53 -14.63 20.79 -3.71
N VAL A 54 -13.91 20.72 -4.83
CA VAL A 54 -12.79 19.81 -5.11
C VAL A 54 -13.22 18.49 -5.77
N ALA A 55 -13.83 18.59 -6.95
CA ALA A 55 -13.77 17.53 -7.98
C ALA A 55 -12.31 17.38 -8.45
N THR A 56 -11.49 16.73 -7.63
CA THR A 56 -10.10 16.43 -7.98
C THR A 56 -10.05 15.05 -8.60
N GLY A 57 -9.33 14.93 -9.71
CA GLY A 57 -9.22 13.65 -10.40
C GLY A 57 -8.62 12.57 -9.50
N ASP A 58 -8.72 11.32 -9.94
CA ASP A 58 -8.05 10.21 -9.28
C ASP A 58 -6.53 10.51 -9.22
N PHE A 59 -5.89 10.15 -8.10
CA PHE A 59 -4.49 10.45 -7.87
C PHE A 59 -3.77 9.25 -7.27
N CYS A 60 -2.44 9.27 -7.40
CA CYS A 60 -1.52 8.40 -6.67
C CYS A 60 -0.68 9.25 -5.71
N GLU A 61 -0.47 8.78 -4.48
CA GLU A 61 0.69 9.22 -3.72
C GLU A 61 1.95 8.57 -4.30
N LEU A 62 2.96 9.40 -4.60
CA LEU A 62 4.28 8.98 -5.04
C LEU A 62 5.16 8.56 -3.84
N PRO A 63 6.27 7.82 -4.04
CA PRO A 63 7.25 7.52 -2.99
C PRO A 63 7.76 8.73 -2.20
N SER A 64 7.65 9.94 -2.77
CA SER A 64 8.01 11.19 -2.10
C SER A 64 6.90 11.78 -1.19
N GLY A 65 5.75 11.11 -1.05
CA GLY A 65 4.57 11.64 -0.34
C GLY A 65 3.78 12.70 -1.11
N ARG A 66 4.16 12.99 -2.36
CA ARG A 66 3.43 13.96 -3.20
C ARG A 66 2.27 13.27 -3.90
N HIS A 67 1.13 13.95 -4.01
CA HIS A 67 0.02 13.48 -4.83
C HIS A 67 0.20 13.90 -6.29
N ARG A 68 0.01 12.95 -7.20
CA ARG A 68 -0.03 13.18 -8.65
C ARG A 68 -1.35 12.70 -9.21
N TYR A 69 -2.07 13.57 -9.93
CA TYR A 69 -3.27 13.19 -10.66
C TYR A 69 -2.94 12.26 -11.84
N TYR A 70 -3.80 11.26 -12.03
CA TYR A 70 -3.72 10.37 -13.18
C TYR A 70 -4.24 11.04 -14.45
N MET A 71 -3.57 10.78 -15.56
CA MET A 71 -4.02 11.12 -16.91
C MET A 71 -4.34 9.83 -17.68
N PRO A 72 -5.42 9.77 -18.48
CA PRO A 72 -5.76 8.58 -19.25
C PRO A 72 -4.57 8.02 -20.04
N GLY A 73 -4.27 6.74 -19.86
CA GLY A 73 -3.12 6.08 -20.47
C GLY A 73 -1.82 6.13 -19.67
N ASP A 74 -1.77 6.85 -18.53
CA ASP A 74 -0.65 6.78 -17.60
C ASP A 74 -0.40 5.33 -17.18
N GLN A 75 0.87 4.91 -17.17
CA GLN A 75 1.28 3.58 -16.70
C GLN A 75 1.75 3.70 -15.26
N VAL A 76 1.04 3.06 -14.34
CA VAL A 76 1.28 3.13 -12.90
C VAL A 76 1.79 1.78 -12.41
N ILE A 77 2.94 1.79 -11.76
CA ILE A 77 3.45 0.64 -11.02
C ILE A 77 2.85 0.70 -9.62
N GLY A 78 2.13 -0.35 -9.29
CA GLY A 78 1.54 -0.57 -7.99
C GLY A 78 1.74 -2.00 -7.55
N VAL A 79 1.00 -2.42 -6.53
CA VAL A 79 1.15 -3.71 -5.90
C VAL A 79 -0.18 -4.41 -5.76
N LEU A 80 -0.23 -5.71 -6.05
CA LEU A 80 -1.41 -6.53 -5.75
C LEU A 80 -1.58 -6.73 -4.24
N GLY A 81 -2.77 -6.46 -3.72
CA GLY A 81 -3.04 -6.72 -2.31
C GLY A 81 -4.50 -6.59 -1.90
N ASN A 82 -4.74 -6.71 -0.60
CA ASN A 82 -6.07 -6.72 -0.01
C ASN A 82 -6.24 -5.53 0.93
N ARG A 83 -7.42 -4.91 0.91
CA ARG A 83 -7.78 -3.83 1.83
C ARG A 83 -9.10 -4.10 2.51
N LYS A 84 -9.13 -3.90 3.82
CA LYS A 84 -10.33 -3.88 4.65
C LYS A 84 -10.32 -2.57 5.44
N ALA A 85 -11.24 -1.67 5.13
CA ALA A 85 -11.35 -0.34 5.72
C ALA A 85 -12.79 -0.12 6.20
N THR A 86 -12.96 0.52 7.37
CA THR A 86 -14.30 0.73 7.96
C THR A 86 -15.02 1.94 7.39
N GLN A 87 -14.29 2.95 6.90
CA GLN A 87 -14.86 4.24 6.47
C GLN A 87 -14.54 4.62 5.01
N GLU A 88 -13.78 3.79 4.30
CA GLU A 88 -13.33 4.05 2.93
C GLU A 88 -13.75 2.91 2.01
N LEU A 89 -12.81 2.27 1.32
CA LEU A 89 -13.09 1.24 0.34
C LEU A 89 -12.41 -0.09 0.73
N CYS A 90 -13.04 -1.20 0.37
CA CYS A 90 -12.48 -2.54 0.52
C CYS A 90 -12.27 -3.19 -0.84
N GLY A 91 -11.27 -4.05 -0.94
CA GLY A 91 -10.97 -4.78 -2.16
C GLY A 91 -9.96 -5.89 -1.94
N GLU A 92 -9.87 -6.78 -2.93
CA GLU A 92 -8.97 -7.93 -2.88
C GLU A 92 -8.45 -8.29 -4.27
N TRP A 93 -7.15 -8.57 -4.36
CA TRP A 93 -6.51 -8.90 -5.63
C TRP A 93 -6.97 -10.23 -6.21
N GLN A 94 -7.41 -11.17 -5.35
CA GLN A 94 -7.93 -12.47 -5.79
C GLN A 94 -9.18 -12.31 -6.67
N GLY A 95 -9.97 -11.25 -6.46
CA GLY A 95 -11.18 -10.98 -7.23
C GLY A 95 -10.93 -10.49 -8.66
N ILE A 96 -9.70 -10.09 -9.00
CA ILE A 96 -9.33 -9.67 -10.36
C ILE A 96 -9.46 -10.87 -11.31
N GLN A 97 -10.22 -10.69 -12.38
CA GLN A 97 -10.45 -11.72 -13.40
C GLN A 97 -9.38 -11.61 -14.50
N HIS A 98 -8.56 -12.66 -14.66
CA HIS A 98 -7.55 -12.73 -15.71
C HIS A 98 -7.49 -14.15 -16.30
N PRO A 99 -7.68 -14.32 -17.62
CA PRO A 99 -8.16 -13.29 -18.56
C PRO A 99 -9.57 -12.79 -18.19
N ASP A 100 -9.99 -11.67 -18.77
CA ASP A 100 -11.36 -11.19 -18.60
C ASP A 100 -12.36 -12.21 -19.19
N PRO A 101 -13.44 -12.58 -18.47
CA PRO A 101 -14.36 -13.62 -18.91
C PRO A 101 -15.16 -13.24 -20.16
N ASP A 102 -15.32 -11.95 -20.44
CA ASP A 102 -16.05 -11.44 -21.60
C ASP A 102 -15.11 -11.14 -22.79
N GLY A 103 -13.83 -11.53 -22.69
CA GLY A 103 -12.81 -11.29 -23.70
C GLY A 103 -12.28 -9.84 -23.75
N GLY A 104 -12.61 -9.03 -22.74
CA GLY A 104 -12.12 -7.67 -22.58
C GLY A 104 -10.70 -7.58 -21.98
N PRO A 105 -10.23 -6.36 -21.65
CA PRO A 105 -9.02 -6.18 -20.87
C PRO A 105 -9.24 -6.62 -19.41
N THR A 106 -8.21 -7.19 -18.78
CA THR A 106 -8.24 -7.43 -17.33
C THR A 106 -8.25 -6.10 -16.58
N LEU A 107 -9.27 -5.90 -15.75
CA LEU A 107 -9.47 -4.66 -14.99
C LEU A 107 -9.04 -4.80 -13.53
N MET A 108 -8.38 -3.76 -13.02
CA MET A 108 -7.99 -3.59 -11.63
C MET A 108 -8.50 -2.24 -11.12
N ASP A 109 -8.77 -2.15 -9.81
CA ASP A 109 -9.09 -0.92 -9.11
C ASP A 109 -7.88 -0.51 -8.26
N ASP A 110 -7.56 0.78 -8.21
CA ASP A 110 -6.75 1.31 -7.11
C ASP A 110 -7.62 1.31 -5.86
N ILE A 111 -7.24 0.50 -4.88
CA ILE A 111 -8.01 0.25 -3.68
C ILE A 111 -7.47 1.01 -2.47
N ASP A 112 -6.47 1.89 -2.61
CA ASP A 112 -6.10 2.78 -1.50
C ASP A 112 -5.57 4.17 -1.89
N GLY A 113 -5.19 4.40 -3.15
CA GLY A 113 -4.57 5.62 -3.68
C GLY A 113 -3.06 5.73 -3.42
N ALA A 114 -2.44 4.71 -2.83
CA ALA A 114 -0.99 4.53 -2.71
C ALA A 114 -0.44 3.54 -3.76
N GLY A 115 -1.29 3.13 -4.71
CA GLY A 115 -0.96 2.13 -5.74
C GLY A 115 -1.24 0.70 -5.30
N LEU A 116 -2.17 0.46 -4.37
CA LEU A 116 -2.64 -0.88 -4.04
C LEU A 116 -3.69 -1.31 -5.07
N PHE A 117 -3.45 -2.36 -5.84
CA PHE A 117 -4.37 -2.87 -6.85
C PHE A 117 -5.13 -4.10 -6.36
N GLY A 118 -6.44 -4.09 -6.61
CA GLY A 118 -7.35 -5.20 -6.32
C GLY A 118 -8.65 -5.08 -7.10
N LYS A 119 -9.61 -5.96 -6.85
CA LYS A 119 -11.00 -5.73 -7.25
C LYS A 119 -11.76 -5.12 -6.08
N MET A 120 -12.36 -3.95 -6.27
CA MET A 120 -13.18 -3.30 -5.26
C MET A 120 -14.41 -4.16 -4.94
N THR A 121 -14.65 -4.41 -3.66
CA THR A 121 -15.77 -5.23 -3.16
C THR A 121 -16.82 -4.40 -2.43
N SER A 122 -16.41 -3.28 -1.82
CA SER A 122 -17.33 -2.33 -1.19
C SER A 122 -16.71 -0.94 -1.09
N ILE A 123 -17.55 0.08 -0.99
CA ILE A 123 -17.16 1.47 -0.81
C ILE A 123 -18.12 2.18 0.14
N SER A 124 -17.58 2.99 1.03
CA SER A 124 -18.34 3.89 1.90
C SER A 124 -19.07 4.96 1.09
N PRO A 125 -20.32 5.33 1.44
CA PRO A 125 -21.04 6.41 0.77
C PRO A 125 -20.34 7.78 0.81
N HIS A 126 -19.36 7.94 1.71
CA HIS A 126 -18.59 9.17 1.91
C HIS A 126 -17.26 9.16 1.15
N PHE A 127 -16.97 8.08 0.41
CA PHE A 127 -15.71 7.90 -0.30
C PHE A 127 -15.95 7.84 -1.81
N THR A 128 -15.08 8.47 -2.58
CA THR A 128 -15.15 8.42 -4.05
C THR A 128 -14.31 7.25 -4.55
N ARG A 129 -14.82 6.52 -5.54
CA ARG A 129 -14.08 5.42 -6.16
C ARG A 129 -12.78 5.98 -6.77
N GLN A 130 -11.67 5.33 -6.46
CA GLN A 130 -10.36 5.64 -7.03
C GLN A 130 -10.23 5.04 -8.44
N GLY A 131 -9.12 5.35 -9.12
CA GLY A 131 -8.91 5.01 -10.52
C GLY A 131 -9.10 3.54 -10.90
N GLN A 132 -9.62 3.29 -12.10
CA GLN A 132 -9.67 1.95 -12.71
C GLN A 132 -8.53 1.81 -13.72
N PHE A 133 -7.94 0.62 -13.78
CA PHE A 133 -6.74 0.33 -14.54
C PHE A 133 -6.94 -0.91 -15.40
N GLU A 134 -6.40 -0.90 -16.61
CA GLU A 134 -6.16 -2.09 -17.41
C GLU A 134 -4.82 -2.71 -16.98
N TYR A 135 -4.82 -3.98 -16.63
CA TYR A 135 -3.61 -4.72 -16.29
C TYR A 135 -2.71 -4.88 -17.52
N ALA A 136 -1.49 -4.35 -17.44
CA ALA A 136 -0.50 -4.40 -18.51
C ALA A 136 0.54 -5.51 -18.33
N GLY A 137 0.72 -6.04 -17.11
CA GLY A 137 1.69 -7.09 -16.80
C GLY A 137 2.26 -7.01 -15.39
N HIS A 138 2.97 -8.07 -14.98
CA HIS A 138 3.84 -8.06 -13.81
C HIS A 138 5.18 -7.43 -14.16
N VAL A 139 5.81 -6.83 -13.16
CA VAL A 139 7.22 -6.42 -13.24
C VAL A 139 8.09 -7.68 -13.18
N ILE A 140 8.92 -7.90 -14.20
CA ILE A 140 9.79 -9.06 -14.36
C ILE A 140 11.26 -8.62 -14.34
N ARG A 141 12.10 -9.39 -13.63
CA ARG A 141 13.56 -9.32 -13.75
C ARG A 141 14.13 -10.72 -13.81
N ASN A 142 15.07 -10.95 -14.72
CA ASN A 142 15.73 -12.26 -14.89
C ASN A 142 14.72 -13.42 -15.04
N GLY A 143 13.62 -13.18 -15.78
CA GLY A 143 12.56 -14.18 -16.01
C GLY A 143 11.69 -14.50 -14.78
N SER A 144 11.80 -13.74 -13.69
CA SER A 144 11.00 -13.92 -12.47
C SER A 144 10.23 -12.65 -12.12
N LYS A 145 8.99 -12.82 -11.63
CA LYS A 145 8.21 -11.69 -11.12
C LYS A 145 8.88 -11.08 -9.90
N VAL A 146 8.82 -9.75 -9.80
CA VAL A 146 9.37 -8.97 -8.68
C VAL A 146 8.24 -8.55 -7.76
N GLY A 147 8.44 -8.68 -6.46
CA GLY A 147 7.49 -8.26 -5.45
C GLY A 147 8.13 -7.52 -4.28
N MET A 148 7.30 -6.97 -3.40
CA MET A 148 7.75 -6.22 -2.22
C MET A 148 8.70 -7.01 -1.32
N LYS A 149 8.49 -8.33 -1.22
CA LYS A 149 9.30 -9.25 -0.40
C LYS A 149 10.77 -9.31 -0.87
N ASP A 150 11.04 -9.02 -2.14
CA ASP A 150 12.41 -9.04 -2.67
C ASP A 150 13.27 -7.91 -2.09
N PHE A 151 12.62 -6.82 -1.66
CA PHE A 151 13.23 -5.62 -1.09
C PHE A 151 13.09 -5.52 0.44
N ALA A 152 12.33 -6.42 1.04
CA ALA A 152 12.19 -6.49 2.49
C ALA A 152 13.48 -7.01 3.15
N PRO A 153 13.78 -6.58 4.39
CA PRO A 153 14.89 -7.16 5.16
C PRO A 153 14.76 -8.68 5.30
N ARG A 154 15.76 -9.43 4.81
CA ARG A 154 15.72 -10.91 4.76
C ARG A 154 16.20 -11.59 6.03
N ASP A 155 17.02 -10.91 6.83
CA ASP A 155 17.76 -11.52 7.95
C ASP A 155 17.16 -11.22 9.33
N TYR A 156 15.91 -10.76 9.40
CA TYR A 156 15.27 -10.50 10.69
C TYR A 156 14.80 -11.81 11.34
N GLN A 157 15.54 -12.26 12.36
CA GLN A 157 15.09 -13.33 13.25
C GLN A 157 14.42 -12.72 14.47
N PRO A 158 13.12 -13.01 14.74
CA PRO A 158 12.46 -12.56 15.94
C PRO A 158 13.23 -13.04 17.17
N SER A 159 13.78 -12.10 17.93
CA SER A 159 14.37 -12.42 19.23
C SER A 159 13.28 -12.95 20.15
N SER A 160 13.56 -14.05 20.86
CA SER A 160 12.69 -14.55 21.94
C SER A 160 12.67 -13.64 23.17
N ASN A 161 13.63 -12.71 23.27
CA ASN A 161 13.65 -11.73 24.34
C ASN A 161 12.65 -10.60 24.05
N PRO A 162 11.96 -10.09 25.09
CA PRO A 162 11.08 -8.94 24.95
C PRO A 162 11.86 -7.72 24.43
N PRO A 163 11.19 -6.79 23.73
CA PRO A 163 11.80 -5.53 23.34
C PRO A 163 12.40 -4.82 24.55
N LYS A 164 13.66 -4.39 24.45
CA LYS A 164 14.33 -3.65 25.53
C LYS A 164 13.89 -2.19 25.60
N ALA A 165 13.37 -1.65 24.49
CA ALA A 165 12.89 -0.28 24.41
C ALA A 165 11.49 -0.16 25.05
N PRO A 166 11.27 0.81 25.96
CA PRO A 166 9.92 1.15 26.41
C PRO A 166 9.01 1.40 25.23
N THR A 167 7.85 0.74 25.20
CA THR A 167 6.95 0.74 24.05
C THR A 167 5.60 1.33 24.44
N ILE A 168 5.14 2.34 23.70
CA ILE A 168 3.80 2.92 23.81
C ILE A 168 2.98 2.40 22.62
N LEU A 169 2.02 1.51 22.90
CA LEU A 169 1.12 0.98 21.88
C LEU A 169 -0.16 1.83 21.80
N VAL A 170 -0.38 2.50 20.67
CA VAL A 170 -1.58 3.29 20.41
C VAL A 170 -2.59 2.47 19.60
N VAL A 171 -3.61 1.94 20.27
CA VAL A 171 -4.73 1.22 19.66
C VAL A 171 -6.00 2.07 19.67
N GLY A 172 -6.94 1.77 18.77
CA GLY A 172 -8.20 2.50 18.69
C GLY A 172 -9.27 1.70 17.96
N THR A 173 -10.52 2.09 18.16
CA THR A 173 -11.72 1.32 17.76
C THR A 173 -12.06 1.43 16.27
N SER A 174 -11.52 2.42 15.56
CA SER A 174 -11.79 2.64 14.13
C SER A 174 -10.67 3.41 13.43
N MET A 175 -10.79 3.57 12.12
CA MET A 175 -10.09 4.61 11.36
C MET A 175 -10.46 6.00 11.90
N SER A 176 -9.55 6.96 11.73
CA SER A 176 -9.79 8.37 12.10
C SER A 176 -10.14 8.65 13.57
N CYS A 177 -9.94 7.69 14.49
CA CYS A 177 -10.20 7.86 15.93
C CYS A 177 -9.05 8.52 16.71
N GLY A 178 -8.13 9.20 16.01
CA GLY A 178 -7.04 9.95 16.64
C GLY A 178 -5.72 9.20 16.85
N LYS A 179 -5.57 7.93 16.48
CA LYS A 179 -4.34 7.13 16.69
C LYS A 179 -3.07 7.83 16.22
N SER A 180 -3.01 8.25 14.96
CA SER A 180 -1.85 8.95 14.40
C SER A 180 -1.62 10.32 15.04
N CYS A 181 -2.69 10.99 15.50
CA CYS A 181 -2.57 12.25 16.24
C CYS A 181 -1.91 12.01 17.60
N THR A 182 -2.41 11.04 18.37
CA THR A 182 -1.87 10.66 19.68
C THR A 182 -0.42 10.21 19.58
N ALA A 183 -0.07 9.42 18.56
CA ALA A 183 1.31 9.00 18.32
C ALA A 183 2.23 10.20 18.05
N ARG A 184 1.82 11.17 17.21
CA ARG A 184 2.58 12.41 16.98
C ARG A 184 2.79 13.21 18.26
N VAL A 185 1.73 13.40 19.06
CA VAL A 185 1.84 14.12 20.34
C VAL A 185 2.79 13.40 21.30
N ALA A 186 2.70 12.08 21.40
CA ALA A 186 3.60 11.30 22.25
C ALA A 186 5.06 11.42 21.82
N ILE A 187 5.34 11.32 20.51
CA ILE A 187 6.69 11.52 19.95
C ILE A 187 7.22 12.91 20.30
N HIS A 188 6.43 13.95 20.06
CA HIS A 188 6.81 15.33 20.35
C HIS A 188 7.15 15.53 21.83
N CYS A 189 6.28 15.07 22.74
CA CYS A 189 6.52 15.16 24.18
C CYS A 189 7.78 14.38 24.63
N LEU A 190 8.03 13.19 24.08
CA LEU A 190 9.23 12.42 24.42
C LEU A 190 10.51 13.17 24.00
N LYS A 191 10.50 13.82 22.84
CA LYS A 191 11.63 14.64 22.38
C LYS A 191 11.81 15.89 23.26
N ASP A 192 10.73 16.56 23.64
CA ASP A 192 10.78 17.70 24.58
C ASP A 192 11.32 17.31 25.97
N MET A 193 11.08 16.07 26.40
CA MET A 193 11.64 15.50 27.63
C MET A 193 13.13 15.12 27.52
N GLY A 194 13.76 15.31 26.36
CA GLY A 194 15.16 14.98 26.14
C GLY A 194 15.43 13.48 25.92
N VAL A 195 14.42 12.69 25.52
CA VAL A 195 14.64 11.30 25.13
C VAL A 195 15.54 11.25 23.90
N ALA A 196 16.70 10.62 24.06
CA ALA A 196 17.76 10.61 23.04
C ALA A 196 17.30 10.00 21.71
N THR A 197 16.49 8.93 21.76
CA THR A 197 16.03 8.23 20.55
C THR A 197 14.56 7.84 20.69
N VAL A 198 13.74 8.28 19.73
CA VAL A 198 12.31 7.96 19.63
C VAL A 198 12.06 7.30 18.27
N LEU A 199 11.46 6.11 18.32
CA LEU A 199 11.09 5.33 17.13
C LEU A 199 9.56 5.43 16.92
N GLY A 200 9.14 5.79 15.72
CA GLY A 200 7.76 5.69 15.28
C GLY A 200 7.53 4.37 14.53
N ALA A 201 6.39 3.71 14.75
CA ALA A 201 6.03 2.53 13.97
C ALA A 201 4.55 2.55 13.58
N LYS A 202 4.28 2.35 12.29
CA LYS A 202 2.94 2.15 11.74
C LYS A 202 2.76 0.67 11.39
N LEU A 203 1.90 0.02 12.14
CA LEU A 203 1.69 -1.43 12.03
C LEU A 203 0.46 -1.80 11.19
N THR A 204 -0.36 -0.84 10.79
CA THR A 204 -1.62 -1.05 10.05
C THR A 204 -1.99 0.19 9.24
N GLY A 205 -2.81 0.00 8.21
CA GLY A 205 -3.45 1.10 7.48
C GLY A 205 -3.20 1.04 5.98
N ALA A 206 -3.16 2.21 5.35
CA ALA A 206 -2.86 2.39 3.93
C ALA A 206 -1.37 2.67 3.71
N GLY A 207 -0.87 2.43 2.50
CA GLY A 207 0.53 2.66 2.14
C GLY A 207 1.00 4.12 2.13
N TYR A 208 0.16 5.08 2.55
CA TYR A 208 0.46 6.51 2.53
C TYR A 208 1.61 6.91 3.49
N LEU A 209 2.41 7.88 3.06
CA LEU A 209 3.51 8.48 3.82
C LEU A 209 3.06 9.45 4.92
N ASN A 210 1.80 9.87 4.96
CA ASN A 210 1.33 10.89 5.91
C ASN A 210 1.66 10.58 7.39
N ASP A 211 1.58 9.32 7.80
CA ASP A 211 1.96 8.92 9.16
C ASP A 211 3.49 8.95 9.35
N ILE A 212 4.25 8.51 8.34
CA ILE A 212 5.72 8.53 8.35
C ILE A 212 6.22 9.96 8.50
N LEU A 213 5.80 10.83 7.59
CA LEU A 213 6.18 12.25 7.56
C LEU A 213 5.69 12.96 8.83
N GLY A 214 4.45 12.70 9.26
CA GLY A 214 3.92 13.29 10.48
C GLY A 214 4.66 12.88 11.75
N PHE A 215 5.18 11.64 11.83
CA PHE A 215 5.99 11.18 12.95
C PHE A 215 7.40 11.78 12.91
N GLN A 216 7.98 11.94 11.72
CA GLN A 216 9.26 12.65 11.52
C GLN A 216 9.14 14.13 11.93
N ASP A 217 8.09 14.80 11.50
CA ASP A 217 7.81 16.20 11.86
C ASP A 217 7.61 16.38 13.38
N ALA A 218 7.09 15.35 14.06
CA ALA A 218 6.98 15.34 15.51
C ALA A 218 8.32 15.09 16.23
N GLY A 219 9.37 14.69 15.51
CA GLY A 219 10.72 14.50 16.02
C GLY A 219 11.16 13.05 16.19
N ALA A 220 10.46 12.07 15.62
CA ALA A 220 10.93 10.68 15.60
C ALA A 220 12.24 10.56 14.82
N ASP A 221 13.22 9.87 15.39
CA ASP A 221 14.55 9.69 14.79
C ASP A 221 14.52 8.62 13.68
N VAL A 222 13.64 7.63 13.80
CA VAL A 222 13.35 6.62 12.78
C VAL A 222 11.86 6.35 12.79
N VAL A 223 11.29 6.16 11.60
CA VAL A 223 9.90 5.73 11.44
C VAL A 223 9.86 4.50 10.55
N LEU A 224 9.18 3.45 11.01
CA LEU A 224 8.97 2.20 10.28
C LEU A 224 7.49 2.04 9.93
N ASP A 225 7.22 1.51 8.76
CA ASP A 225 5.88 1.15 8.26
C ASP A 225 5.83 -0.33 7.86
N PHE A 226 4.63 -0.91 7.79
CA PHE A 226 4.44 -2.30 7.33
C PHE A 226 4.97 -2.51 5.91
N VAL A 227 5.01 -1.46 5.10
CA VAL A 227 5.62 -1.48 3.76
C VAL A 227 7.12 -1.76 3.84
N ASP A 228 7.84 -1.25 4.84
CA ASP A 228 9.29 -1.45 4.98
C ASP A 228 9.66 -2.91 5.26
N VAL A 229 8.69 -3.74 5.66
CA VAL A 229 8.84 -5.19 5.83
C VAL A 229 8.21 -6.00 4.69
N GLY A 230 7.94 -5.34 3.55
CA GLY A 230 7.48 -5.99 2.33
C GLY A 230 5.99 -6.34 2.29
N LEU A 231 5.17 -5.70 3.14
CA LEU A 231 3.72 -5.95 3.15
C LEU A 231 2.99 -4.87 2.33
N PRO A 232 2.11 -5.25 1.38
CA PRO A 232 1.28 -4.29 0.64
C PRO A 232 0.14 -3.73 1.48
N SER A 233 -0.25 -4.49 2.50
CA SER A 233 -1.33 -4.20 3.45
C SER A 233 -1.20 -5.17 4.62
N THR A 234 -1.88 -4.86 5.71
CA THR A 234 -1.86 -5.66 6.94
C THR A 234 -3.01 -6.65 7.03
N VAL A 235 -3.85 -6.73 6.00
CA VAL A 235 -4.91 -7.72 5.85
C VAL A 235 -4.30 -9.07 5.46
N ASN A 236 -4.60 -10.12 6.21
CA ASN A 236 -4.07 -11.48 5.99
C ASN A 236 -2.53 -11.55 5.99
N ALA A 237 -1.86 -10.55 6.58
CA ALA A 237 -0.42 -10.58 6.75
C ALA A 237 -0.05 -11.78 7.62
N THR A 238 0.56 -12.79 7.00
CA THR A 238 1.24 -13.85 7.75
C THR A 238 2.56 -13.25 8.19
N PHE A 239 2.56 -12.55 9.33
CA PHE A 239 3.80 -12.17 10.00
C PHE A 239 4.62 -13.43 10.20
N PHE A 240 5.91 -13.38 9.85
CA PHE A 240 6.87 -14.49 9.96
C PHE A 240 6.60 -15.33 11.21
N SER A 241 5.85 -16.41 11.02
CA SER A 241 5.56 -17.34 12.09
C SER A 241 6.60 -18.44 11.98
N GLY A 242 7.63 -18.33 12.82
CA GLY A 242 8.14 -19.53 13.45
C GLY A 242 6.99 -20.11 14.29
N ARG A 243 6.08 -20.86 13.64
CA ARG A 243 4.87 -21.53 14.18
C ARG A 243 3.68 -20.62 14.52
N SER A 244 2.55 -20.89 13.88
CA SER A 244 1.20 -20.51 14.37
C SER A 244 0.86 -21.32 15.63
N PRO A 245 0.39 -20.71 16.73
CA PRO A 245 -0.13 -21.46 17.87
C PRO A 245 -1.66 -21.59 17.89
N PHE A 246 -2.41 -21.15 16.87
CA PHE A 246 -3.87 -21.29 16.88
C PHE A 246 -4.38 -22.06 15.66
N PRO A 247 -4.92 -23.29 15.83
CA PRO A 247 -5.74 -23.90 14.81
C PRO A 247 -7.04 -23.08 14.71
N ALA A 248 -7.38 -22.65 13.49
CA ALA A 248 -8.71 -22.15 13.19
C ALA A 248 -9.72 -23.24 13.58
N LYS A 249 -10.60 -22.93 14.53
CA LYS A 249 -11.83 -23.70 14.74
C LYS A 249 -13.00 -22.86 14.24
N VAL A 250 -13.74 -23.49 13.33
CA VAL A 250 -15.14 -23.21 12.98
C VAL A 250 -15.99 -23.31 14.24
#